data_AF-A0A946LYG2-F1
#
_entry.id   AF-A0A946LYG2-F1
#
_cell.length_a   1.000
_cell.length_b   1.000
_cell.length_c   1.000
_cell.angle_alpha   90.00
_cell.angle_beta   90.00
_cell.angle_gamma   90.00
#
_symmetry.space_group_name_H-M   'P 1'
#
loop_
_entity.id
_entity.type
_entity.pdbx_description
1 polymer ?
#
loop_
_entity_poly.entity_id
_entity_poly.type
_entity_poly.pdbx_seq_one_letter_code
_entity_poly.pdbx_strand_id
1 'polypeptide(L)'
;MTHHKVIDAIVVGAGFAGMYTLYKMLGAGFSARVFEAGDNVGGTWYWNRYPGARCDIESMEYSYSFDDDLQQKWNWSERYATQPELLKYANHVADNFNLRPHISFNTRVVSAHYDEDASVWQVTTDQGEEISARFCVMATGCLSSVNQPDFEGIASFKGNTYHTGQWPHKGVDFTGRRVGIIGTGSSSIQSIPLIAEQAKQLTVFQRTANFSVPAHNQDLDERYIEEIKSEYGTFREENRQMHGGFGARRPRHEDSIWDADAETIQRRLEERWALGGLGFTGAFADLGLSVDANNIAAEFIREKIRATVTDPLVAELLCPGGIVGCKRLCVDTNYYATYNRDNVTLVDVSQHPIDLLTDKGIVTNDVEYEFDDIIFATGFDAMTG
;
A
#
# COMPACT_ATOMS: atom_id res chain seq x y z
N MET A 1 14.18 4.48 45.60
CA MET A 1 13.26 4.39 44.45
C MET A 1 13.57 5.58 43.58
N THR A 2 14.24 5.37 42.45
CA THR A 2 14.46 6.41 41.45
C THR A 2 13.09 6.82 40.93
N HIS A 3 12.66 8.05 41.19
CA HIS A 3 11.46 8.59 40.56
C HIS A 3 11.73 8.71 39.06
N HIS A 4 11.32 7.71 38.30
CA HIS A 4 11.29 7.80 36.85
C HIS A 4 10.35 8.95 36.49
N LYS A 5 10.86 9.93 35.72
CA LYS A 5 10.10 11.10 35.32
C LYS A 5 8.95 10.66 34.43
N VAL A 6 7.72 10.79 34.90
CA VAL A 6 6.51 10.55 34.10
C VAL A 6 6.43 11.63 33.02
N ILE A 7 6.30 11.23 31.76
CA ILE A 7 6.03 12.15 30.65
C ILE A 7 4.53 12.19 30.32
N ASP A 8 4.10 13.18 29.55
CA ASP A 8 2.68 13.31 29.23
C ASP A 8 2.22 12.21 28.27
N ALA A 9 2.97 11.97 27.18
CA ALA A 9 2.57 11.00 26.15
C ALA A 9 3.73 10.14 25.61
N ILE A 10 3.44 8.87 25.42
CA ILE A 10 4.21 7.97 24.55
C ILE A 10 3.42 7.75 23.26
N VAL A 11 4.12 7.77 22.14
CA VAL A 11 3.57 7.44 20.82
C VAL A 11 4.36 6.26 20.25
N VAL A 12 3.67 5.23 19.74
CA VAL A 12 4.32 4.05 19.15
C VAL A 12 4.18 4.10 17.63
N GLY A 13 5.31 4.24 16.93
CA GLY A 13 5.42 4.36 15.48
C GLY A 13 5.71 5.80 15.01
N ALA A 14 6.66 5.96 14.08
CA ALA A 14 7.03 7.22 13.43
C ALA A 14 6.62 7.28 11.94
N GLY A 15 5.47 6.69 11.63
CA GLY A 15 4.74 6.93 10.38
C GLY A 15 4.00 8.27 10.39
N PHE A 16 3.17 8.52 9.37
CA PHE A 16 2.40 9.76 9.24
C PHE A 16 1.50 10.05 10.46
N ALA A 17 0.87 9.04 11.06
CA ALA A 17 0.08 9.26 12.27
C ALA A 17 0.96 9.72 13.44
N GLY A 18 2.04 8.99 13.73
CA GLY A 18 2.89 9.26 14.89
C GLY A 18 3.67 10.57 14.80
N MET A 19 4.18 10.92 13.62
CA MET A 19 4.83 12.22 13.39
C MET A 19 3.85 13.38 13.63
N TYR A 20 2.61 13.26 13.15
CA TYR A 20 1.61 14.31 13.35
C TYR A 20 1.14 14.39 14.81
N THR A 21 0.92 13.25 15.48
CA THR A 21 0.63 13.23 16.92
C THR A 21 1.74 13.91 17.70
N LEU A 22 3.01 13.59 17.41
CA LEU A 22 4.16 14.22 18.06
C LEU A 22 4.16 15.73 17.85
N TYR A 23 4.02 16.19 16.60
CA TYR A 23 3.92 17.61 16.27
C TYR A 23 2.83 18.33 17.08
N LYS A 24 1.62 17.75 17.13
CA LYS A 24 0.49 18.33 17.86
C LYS A 24 0.72 18.36 19.38
N MET A 25 1.31 17.31 19.95
CA MET A 25 1.60 17.23 21.38
C MET A 25 2.66 18.27 21.79
N LEU A 26 3.76 18.35 21.05
CA LEU A 26 4.82 19.33 21.31
C LEU A 26 4.30 20.77 21.16
N GLY A 27 3.51 21.04 20.10
CA GLY A 27 2.91 22.35 19.87
C GLY A 27 1.91 22.78 20.95
N ALA A 28 1.31 21.83 21.66
CA ALA A 28 0.43 22.08 22.81
C ALA A 28 1.18 22.15 24.16
N GLY A 29 2.52 22.03 24.16
CA GLY A 29 3.35 22.10 25.35
C GLY A 29 3.45 20.80 26.16
N PHE A 30 2.98 19.67 25.62
CA PHE A 30 3.12 18.37 26.26
C PHE A 30 4.52 17.78 26.03
N SER A 31 5.02 17.08 27.04
CA SER A 31 6.19 16.22 26.91
C SER A 31 5.81 14.91 26.21
N ALA A 32 6.34 14.70 25.01
CA ALA A 32 6.05 13.51 24.21
C ALA A 32 7.33 12.83 23.71
N ARG A 33 7.30 11.50 23.63
CA ARG A 33 8.36 10.68 23.02
C ARG A 33 7.73 9.63 22.10
N VAL A 34 8.30 9.49 20.91
CA VAL A 34 7.93 8.45 19.93
C VAL A 34 8.94 7.31 20.00
N PHE A 35 8.48 6.08 19.91
CA PHE A 35 9.33 4.90 19.68
C PHE A 35 9.08 4.33 18.29
N GLU A 36 10.14 4.12 17.51
CA GLU A 36 10.10 3.58 16.16
C GLU A 36 11.06 2.40 16.04
N ALA A 37 10.57 1.28 15.49
CA ALA A 37 11.37 0.08 15.31
C ALA A 37 12.41 0.25 14.19
N GLY A 38 12.12 1.05 13.17
CA GLY A 38 13.05 1.40 12.10
C GLY A 38 14.10 2.42 12.54
N ASP A 39 15.13 2.59 11.69
CA ASP A 39 16.19 3.59 11.89
C ASP A 39 15.83 4.99 11.37
N ASN A 40 14.63 5.16 10.80
CA ASN A 40 14.17 6.43 10.25
C ASN A 40 12.62 6.53 10.29
N VAL A 41 12.10 7.72 10.01
CA VAL A 41 10.66 8.00 9.89
C VAL A 41 10.08 7.45 8.59
N GLY A 42 8.75 7.40 8.51
CA GLY A 42 8.02 7.13 7.27
C GLY A 42 7.05 5.94 7.35
N GLY A 43 7.16 5.10 8.39
CA GLY A 43 6.26 3.98 8.62
C GLY A 43 6.18 3.05 7.40
N THR A 44 4.99 2.89 6.82
CA THR A 44 4.77 2.11 5.58
C THR A 44 5.81 2.43 4.50
N TRP A 45 6.10 3.71 4.29
CA TRP A 45 7.04 4.17 3.25
C TRP A 45 8.50 4.04 3.65
N TYR A 46 8.81 3.69 4.90
CA TYR A 46 10.12 3.26 5.30
C TYR A 46 10.34 1.76 5.01
N TRP A 47 9.35 0.92 5.29
CA TRP A 47 9.47 -0.54 5.20
C TRP A 47 9.21 -1.11 3.79
N ASN A 48 8.22 -0.58 3.06
CA ASN A 48 7.74 -1.14 1.79
C ASN A 48 8.53 -0.62 0.60
N ARG A 49 9.78 -1.06 0.43
CA ARG A 49 10.70 -0.58 -0.62
C ARG A 49 10.80 -1.50 -1.84
N TYR A 50 9.83 -2.38 -2.03
CA TYR A 50 9.79 -3.25 -3.20
C TYR A 50 9.70 -2.42 -4.50
N PRO A 51 10.24 -2.91 -5.63
CA PRO A 51 10.21 -2.15 -6.87
C PRO A 51 8.78 -1.82 -7.27
N GLY A 52 8.51 -0.55 -7.57
CA GLY A 52 7.18 -0.09 -8.02
C GLY A 52 6.23 0.35 -6.91
N ALA A 53 6.62 0.21 -5.63
CA ALA A 53 5.83 0.70 -4.51
C ALA A 53 5.44 2.18 -4.68
N ARG A 54 4.13 2.47 -4.65
CA ARG A 54 3.55 3.81 -4.80
C ARG A 54 2.19 3.92 -4.11
N CYS A 55 1.74 5.15 -3.87
CA CYS A 55 0.38 5.38 -3.41
C CYS A 55 -0.65 5.13 -4.53
N ASP A 56 -1.90 4.91 -4.14
CA ASP A 56 -3.06 4.74 -5.03
C ASP A 56 -4.07 5.90 -4.89
N ILE A 57 -3.73 6.87 -4.05
CA ILE A 57 -4.37 8.20 -3.91
C ILE A 57 -3.42 9.22 -4.52
N GLU A 58 -3.97 10.26 -5.15
CA GLU A 58 -3.16 11.22 -5.89
C GLU A 58 -2.27 12.04 -4.96
N SER A 59 -1.07 12.39 -5.40
CA SER A 59 -0.04 13.00 -4.54
C SER A 59 -0.50 14.32 -3.90
N MET A 60 -1.28 15.12 -4.63
CA MET A 60 -1.84 16.37 -4.14
C MET A 60 -2.86 16.15 -3.01
N GLU A 61 -3.45 14.95 -2.90
CA GLU A 61 -4.40 14.53 -1.86
C GLU A 61 -3.72 13.74 -0.73
N TYR A 62 -2.80 12.83 -1.06
CA TYR A 62 -2.12 11.94 -0.12
C TYR A 62 -0.92 12.61 0.59
N SER A 63 -1.21 13.67 1.34
CA SER A 63 -0.19 14.49 2.01
C SER A 63 -0.80 15.27 3.18
N TYR A 64 0.05 15.80 4.08
CA TYR A 64 -0.45 16.59 5.21
C TYR A 64 -1.08 17.91 4.75
N SER A 65 -2.04 18.37 5.55
CA SER A 65 -2.76 19.63 5.35
C SER A 65 -2.73 20.57 6.57
N PHE A 66 -1.91 20.25 7.59
CA PHE A 66 -1.92 20.99 8.86
C PHE A 66 -1.10 22.29 8.84
N ASP A 67 -0.26 22.49 7.82
CA ASP A 67 0.65 23.62 7.67
C ASP A 67 0.66 24.09 6.21
N ASP A 68 0.38 25.37 5.99
CA ASP A 68 0.26 25.94 4.64
C ASP A 68 1.62 26.05 3.96
N ASP A 69 2.67 26.41 4.70
CA ASP A 69 4.03 26.52 4.18
C ASP A 69 4.54 25.17 3.65
N LEU A 70 4.27 24.07 4.36
CA LEU A 70 4.57 22.71 3.94
C LEU A 70 3.86 22.37 2.62
N GLN A 71 2.56 22.70 2.52
CA GLN A 71 1.77 22.45 1.31
C GLN A 71 2.27 23.26 0.12
N GLN A 72 2.67 24.52 0.32
CA GLN A 72 3.14 25.39 -0.74
C GLN A 72 4.56 25.07 -1.21
N LYS A 73 5.47 24.73 -0.28
CA LYS A 73 6.89 24.49 -0.59
C LYS A 73 7.16 23.11 -1.18
N TRP A 74 6.40 22.09 -0.79
CA TRP A 74 6.59 20.75 -1.35
C TRP A 74 6.08 20.68 -2.79
N ASN A 75 6.81 19.96 -3.66
CA ASN A 75 6.42 19.72 -5.04
C ASN A 75 6.43 18.22 -5.29
N TRP A 76 5.28 17.68 -5.67
CA TRP A 76 5.13 16.29 -6.08
C TRP A 76 5.50 16.17 -7.56
N SER A 77 6.23 15.12 -7.91
CA SER A 77 6.68 14.88 -9.29
C SER A 77 5.62 14.26 -10.19
N GLU A 78 4.85 13.32 -9.66
CA GLU A 78 3.95 12.46 -10.43
C GLU A 78 2.57 12.35 -9.77
N ARG A 79 1.57 11.98 -10.57
CA ARG A 79 0.17 11.84 -10.12
C ARG A 79 0.04 10.92 -8.90
N TYR A 80 0.79 9.82 -8.87
CA TYR A 80 0.86 8.88 -7.76
C TYR A 80 2.29 8.72 -7.27
N ALA A 81 2.68 9.47 -6.24
CA ALA A 81 4.04 9.47 -5.70
C ALA A 81 4.55 8.05 -5.39
N THR A 82 5.78 7.79 -5.81
CA THR A 82 6.48 6.56 -5.47
C THR A 82 6.94 6.54 -4.02
N GLN A 83 7.21 5.33 -3.48
CA GLN A 83 7.72 5.18 -2.12
C GLN A 83 8.96 6.04 -1.83
N PRO A 84 9.98 6.13 -2.70
CA PRO A 84 11.14 6.98 -2.43
C PRO A 84 10.78 8.47 -2.30
N GLU A 85 9.80 8.96 -3.06
CA GLU A 85 9.31 10.34 -2.94
C GLU A 85 8.54 10.57 -1.65
N LEU A 86 7.64 9.65 -1.28
CA LEU A 86 6.89 9.70 -0.02
C LEU A 86 7.80 9.60 1.21
N LEU A 87 8.88 8.80 1.13
CA LEU A 87 9.89 8.74 2.17
C LEU A 87 10.67 10.07 2.26
N LYS A 88 11.04 10.68 1.13
CA LYS A 88 11.65 12.03 1.13
C LYS A 88 10.71 13.06 1.77
N TYR A 89 9.42 13.03 1.46
CA TYR A 89 8.42 13.89 2.08
C TYR A 89 8.34 13.70 3.60
N ALA A 90 8.28 12.44 4.07
CA ALA A 90 8.27 12.13 5.49
C ALA A 90 9.52 12.66 6.22
N ASN A 91 10.71 12.50 5.60
CA ASN A 91 11.95 13.05 6.14
C ASN A 91 11.92 14.59 6.17
N HIS A 92 11.46 15.23 5.10
CA HIS A 92 11.30 16.68 5.03
C HIS A 92 10.39 17.23 6.12
N VAL A 93 9.27 16.56 6.41
CA VAL A 93 8.39 16.91 7.54
C VAL A 93 9.12 16.76 8.88
N ALA A 94 9.76 15.60 9.12
CA ALA A 94 10.46 15.36 10.37
C ALA A 94 11.57 16.39 10.65
N ASP A 95 12.26 16.85 9.59
CA ASP A 95 13.33 17.84 9.68
C ASP A 95 12.77 19.27 9.87
N ASN A 96 11.79 19.67 9.08
CA ASN A 96 11.20 21.02 9.15
C ASN A 96 10.55 21.33 10.50
N PHE A 97 9.91 20.32 11.12
CA PHE A 97 9.25 20.48 12.41
C PHE A 97 10.10 19.97 13.59
N ASN A 98 11.40 19.69 13.36
CA ASN A 98 12.36 19.26 14.38
C ASN A 98 11.84 18.09 15.25
N LEU A 99 11.27 17.07 14.62
CA LEU A 99 10.62 15.96 15.32
C LEU A 99 11.63 14.93 15.85
N ARG A 100 12.75 14.73 15.14
CA ARG A 100 13.72 13.65 15.41
C ARG A 100 14.29 13.60 16.83
N PRO A 101 14.60 14.72 17.50
CA PRO A 101 15.09 14.67 18.89
C PRO A 101 14.10 14.02 19.86
N HIS A 102 12.82 13.90 19.48
CA HIS A 102 11.76 13.29 20.27
C HIS A 102 11.40 11.87 19.82
N ILE A 103 12.16 11.29 18.89
CA ILE A 103 11.95 9.94 18.34
C ILE A 103 13.13 9.05 18.72
N SER A 104 12.83 7.93 19.36
CA SER A 104 13.78 6.84 19.61
C SER A 104 13.65 5.80 18.53
N PHE A 105 14.56 5.85 17.57
CA PHE A 105 14.69 4.88 16.48
C PHE A 105 15.33 3.57 16.95
N ASN A 106 15.25 2.52 16.13
CA ASN A 106 15.75 1.18 16.44
C ASN A 106 15.27 0.66 17.80
N THR A 107 14.06 1.07 18.21
CA THR A 107 13.52 0.79 19.54
C THR A 107 12.08 0.31 19.39
N ARG A 108 11.85 -0.98 19.66
CA ARG A 108 10.52 -1.58 19.59
C ARG A 108 9.87 -1.52 20.97
N VAL A 109 8.64 -1.03 21.04
CA VAL A 109 7.79 -1.24 22.22
C VAL A 109 7.32 -2.69 22.24
N VAL A 110 7.57 -3.39 23.35
CA VAL A 110 7.23 -4.82 23.54
C VAL A 110 6.07 -5.03 24.52
N SER A 111 5.80 -4.07 25.40
CA SER A 111 4.64 -4.10 26.28
C SER A 111 4.17 -2.70 26.66
N ALA A 112 2.87 -2.57 26.92
CA ALA A 112 2.25 -1.40 27.53
C ALA A 112 1.23 -1.89 28.57
N HIS A 113 1.46 -1.57 29.83
CA HIS A 113 0.61 -1.96 30.96
C HIS A 113 0.02 -0.71 31.61
N TYR A 114 -1.29 -0.69 31.84
CA TYR A 114 -1.91 0.42 32.55
C TYR A 114 -1.87 0.15 34.06
N ASP A 115 -1.19 1.02 34.79
CA ASP A 115 -1.15 1.03 36.25
C ASP A 115 -2.30 1.90 36.76
N GLU A 116 -3.33 1.27 37.35
CA GLU A 116 -4.53 1.95 37.84
C GLU A 116 -4.23 2.85 39.05
N ASP A 117 -3.38 2.39 39.97
CA ASP A 117 -3.05 3.11 41.20
C ASP A 117 -2.29 4.40 40.88
N ALA A 118 -1.34 4.34 39.94
CA ALA A 118 -0.59 5.49 39.48
C ALA A 118 -1.27 6.28 38.35
N SER A 119 -2.33 5.72 37.75
CA SER A 119 -3.06 6.29 36.60
C SER A 119 -2.15 6.63 35.41
N VAL A 120 -1.21 5.74 35.10
CA VAL A 120 -0.23 5.89 34.01
C VAL A 120 -0.06 4.58 33.23
N TRP A 121 0.37 4.70 31.99
CA TRP A 121 0.90 3.59 31.20
C TRP A 121 2.38 3.38 31.53
N GLN A 122 2.74 2.14 31.82
CA GLN A 122 4.12 1.65 31.89
C GLN A 122 4.45 0.96 30.56
N VAL A 123 5.36 1.53 29.79
CA VAL A 123 5.76 1.03 28.47
C VAL A 123 7.18 0.48 28.55
N THR A 124 7.38 -0.74 28.05
CA THR A 124 8.69 -1.40 28.00
C THR A 124 9.17 -1.53 26.56
N THR A 125 10.46 -1.28 26.33
CA THR A 125 11.11 -1.46 25.03
C THR A 125 11.92 -2.76 24.95
N ASP A 126 12.25 -3.20 23.73
CA ASP A 126 13.15 -4.33 23.47
C ASP A 126 14.59 -4.12 23.96
N GLN A 127 14.96 -2.87 24.26
CA GLN A 127 16.24 -2.50 24.88
C GLN A 127 16.18 -2.49 26.41
N GLY A 128 15.03 -2.86 27.00
CA GLY A 128 14.81 -2.89 28.45
C GLY A 128 14.57 -1.52 29.08
N GLU A 129 14.30 -0.48 28.28
CA GLU A 129 13.89 0.81 28.81
C GLU A 129 12.43 0.75 29.27
N GLU A 130 12.17 1.17 30.50
CA GLU A 130 10.82 1.33 31.05
C GLU A 130 10.50 2.81 31.21
N ILE A 131 9.38 3.24 30.61
CA ILE A 131 8.94 4.64 30.63
C ILE A 131 7.49 4.70 31.09
N SER A 132 7.20 5.60 32.03
CA SER A 132 5.84 5.91 32.48
C SER A 132 5.28 7.13 31.76
N ALA A 133 4.05 7.05 31.25
CA ALA A 133 3.36 8.15 30.61
C ALA A 133 1.87 8.20 30.94
N ARG A 134 1.29 9.41 30.96
CA ARG A 134 -0.15 9.58 31.23
C ARG A 134 -1.01 9.05 30.08
N PHE A 135 -0.52 9.25 28.84
CA PHE A 135 -1.18 8.80 27.62
C PHE A 135 -0.26 7.88 26.81
N CYS A 136 -0.84 6.85 26.20
CA CYS A 136 -0.17 5.98 25.25
C CYS A 136 -0.96 5.98 23.94
N VAL A 137 -0.35 6.44 22.84
CA VAL A 137 -0.97 6.54 21.51
C VAL A 137 -0.34 5.49 20.58
N MET A 138 -1.15 4.53 20.15
CA MET A 138 -0.72 3.48 19.21
C MET A 138 -0.87 3.98 17.77
N ALA A 139 0.22 4.52 17.21
CA ALA A 139 0.31 4.98 15.82
C ALA A 139 1.01 3.95 14.92
N THR A 140 0.76 2.66 15.17
CA THR A 140 1.47 1.51 14.60
C THR A 140 1.08 1.18 13.16
N GLY A 141 0.06 1.86 12.62
CA GLY A 141 -0.45 1.64 11.26
C GLY A 141 -1.31 0.39 11.11
N CYS A 142 -2.18 0.37 10.11
CA CYS A 142 -3.11 -0.74 9.86
C CYS A 142 -2.52 -1.87 8.99
N LEU A 143 -1.32 -1.68 8.43
CA LEU A 143 -0.64 -2.62 7.52
C LEU A 143 0.87 -2.62 7.82
N SER A 144 1.24 -3.06 9.02
CA SER A 144 2.62 -3.00 9.53
C SER A 144 3.18 -4.35 9.99
N SER A 145 2.32 -5.28 10.38
CA SER A 145 2.71 -6.66 10.70
C SER A 145 2.63 -7.52 9.45
N VAL A 146 3.78 -7.98 8.96
CA VAL A 146 3.84 -8.78 7.73
C VAL A 146 3.24 -10.16 7.97
N ASN A 147 2.43 -10.65 7.03
CA ASN A 147 1.93 -12.01 7.08
C ASN A 147 3.04 -12.96 6.62
N GLN A 148 3.78 -13.51 7.59
CA GLN A 148 4.82 -14.51 7.37
C GLN A 148 4.16 -15.78 6.84
N PRO A 149 4.47 -16.21 5.61
CA PRO A 149 3.91 -17.45 5.09
C PRO A 149 4.48 -18.64 5.87
N ASP A 150 3.57 -19.49 6.35
CA ASP A 150 3.90 -20.76 7.00
C ASP A 150 3.83 -21.88 5.98
N PHE A 151 4.88 -22.01 5.16
CA PHE A 151 5.03 -23.12 4.22
C PHE A 151 5.97 -24.17 4.78
N GLU A 152 5.59 -25.44 4.65
CA GLU A 152 6.49 -26.55 4.97
C GLU A 152 7.80 -26.42 4.16
N GLY A 153 8.94 -26.60 4.81
CA GLY A 153 10.24 -26.55 4.14
C GLY A 153 10.76 -25.16 3.76
N ILE A 154 10.09 -24.06 4.14
CA ILE A 154 10.55 -22.69 3.85
C ILE A 154 12.00 -22.41 4.27
N ALA A 155 12.43 -22.97 5.41
CA ALA A 155 13.81 -22.84 5.92
C ALA A 155 14.85 -23.66 5.14
N SER A 156 14.42 -24.60 4.30
CA SER A 156 15.29 -25.45 3.49
C SER A 156 15.71 -24.80 2.16
N PHE A 157 14.96 -23.80 1.69
CA PHE A 157 15.24 -23.13 0.42
C PHE A 157 16.62 -22.45 0.44
N LYS A 158 17.46 -22.75 -0.57
CA LYS A 158 18.85 -22.26 -0.64
C LYS A 158 19.01 -20.92 -1.35
N GLY A 159 17.97 -20.46 -2.06
CA GLY A 159 17.95 -19.16 -2.71
C GLY A 159 17.63 -18.03 -1.74
N ASN A 160 17.43 -16.81 -2.26
CA ASN A 160 17.05 -15.68 -1.41
C ASN A 160 15.54 -15.61 -1.23
N THR A 161 15.10 -15.25 -0.05
CA THR A 161 13.69 -14.93 0.22
C THR A 161 13.52 -13.46 0.55
N TYR A 162 12.42 -12.88 0.06
CA TYR A 162 12.08 -11.49 0.32
C TYR A 162 10.60 -11.39 0.68
N HIS A 163 10.25 -10.50 1.61
CA HIS A 163 8.87 -10.11 1.83
C HIS A 163 8.69 -8.65 1.39
N THR A 164 7.62 -8.33 0.66
CA THR A 164 7.41 -6.97 0.13
C THR A 164 7.35 -5.90 1.24
N GLY A 165 6.76 -6.24 2.39
CA GLY A 165 6.74 -5.39 3.59
C GLY A 165 8.06 -5.27 4.36
N GLN A 166 9.13 -5.97 3.97
CA GLN A 166 10.45 -5.94 4.63
C GLN A 166 11.57 -5.94 3.58
N TRP A 167 11.42 -5.10 2.55
CA TRP A 167 12.29 -5.14 1.39
C TRP A 167 13.71 -4.63 1.70
N PRO A 168 14.79 -5.24 1.16
CA PRO A 168 16.15 -4.74 1.36
C PRO A 168 16.33 -3.28 0.95
N HIS A 169 16.95 -2.48 1.82
CA HIS A 169 17.10 -1.03 1.59
C HIS A 169 18.01 -0.67 0.42
N LYS A 170 18.91 -1.59 0.02
CA LYS A 170 19.81 -1.41 -1.12
C LYS A 170 19.19 -1.87 -2.46
N GLY A 171 17.93 -2.30 -2.44
CA GLY A 171 17.29 -2.95 -3.57
C GLY A 171 17.79 -4.39 -3.77
N VAL A 172 17.25 -5.04 -4.79
CA VAL A 172 17.58 -6.41 -5.21
C VAL A 172 17.73 -6.38 -6.73
N ASP A 173 18.77 -7.04 -7.24
CA ASP A 173 19.00 -7.19 -8.67
C ASP A 173 18.53 -8.57 -9.14
N PHE A 174 17.50 -8.59 -9.98
CA PHE A 174 16.94 -9.83 -10.53
C PHE A 174 17.52 -10.21 -11.89
N THR A 175 18.51 -9.46 -12.41
CA THR A 175 19.11 -9.70 -13.72
C THR A 175 19.61 -11.13 -13.85
N GLY A 176 19.06 -11.87 -14.82
CA GLY A 176 19.47 -13.26 -15.08
C GLY A 176 18.91 -14.31 -14.11
N ARG A 177 18.10 -13.91 -13.12
CA ARG A 177 17.57 -14.78 -12.05
C ARG A 177 16.20 -15.35 -12.40
N ARG A 178 15.91 -16.55 -11.89
CA ARG A 178 14.56 -17.16 -11.87
C ARG A 178 13.86 -16.75 -10.58
N VAL A 179 12.75 -16.03 -10.71
CA VAL A 179 12.04 -15.43 -9.58
C VAL A 179 10.65 -16.03 -9.45
N GLY A 180 10.32 -16.53 -8.26
CA GLY A 180 8.95 -16.90 -7.89
C GLY A 180 8.32 -15.77 -7.06
N ILE A 181 7.08 -15.39 -7.34
CA ILE A 181 6.33 -14.44 -6.50
C ILE A 181 5.00 -15.04 -6.08
N ILE A 182 4.73 -15.04 -4.77
CA ILE A 182 3.53 -15.62 -4.16
C ILE A 182 2.59 -14.50 -3.73
N GLY A 183 1.38 -14.51 -4.26
CA GLY A 183 0.35 -13.50 -4.01
C GLY A 183 0.20 -12.51 -5.15
N THR A 184 -1.01 -12.00 -5.33
CA THR A 184 -1.38 -11.06 -6.42
C THR A 184 -2.17 -9.86 -5.90
N GLY A 185 -1.84 -9.42 -4.67
CA GLY A 185 -2.36 -8.17 -4.12
C GLY A 185 -1.64 -6.94 -4.69
N SER A 186 -1.93 -5.76 -4.14
CA SER A 186 -1.36 -4.48 -4.60
C SER A 186 0.18 -4.50 -4.70
N SER A 187 0.88 -5.10 -3.72
CA SER A 187 2.34 -5.18 -3.75
C SER A 187 2.86 -5.91 -4.99
N SER A 188 2.30 -7.08 -5.31
CA SER A 188 2.68 -7.83 -6.51
C SER A 188 2.26 -7.13 -7.79
N ILE A 189 1.05 -6.58 -7.83
CA ILE A 189 0.53 -5.88 -9.00
C ILE A 189 1.45 -4.70 -9.39
N GLN A 190 2.01 -4.01 -8.38
CA GLN A 190 2.99 -2.95 -8.58
C GLN A 190 4.39 -3.47 -8.95
N SER A 191 4.83 -4.58 -8.36
CA SER A 191 6.20 -5.07 -8.52
C SER A 191 6.44 -5.99 -9.72
N ILE A 192 5.43 -6.79 -10.11
CA ILE A 192 5.51 -7.79 -11.18
C ILE A 192 6.04 -7.18 -12.49
N PRO A 193 5.51 -6.04 -12.99
CA PRO A 193 6.01 -5.45 -14.23
C PRO A 193 7.51 -5.16 -14.20
N LEU A 194 8.00 -4.56 -13.10
CA LEU A 194 9.41 -4.20 -12.96
C LEU A 194 10.32 -5.40 -12.72
N ILE A 195 9.85 -6.41 -11.99
CA ILE A 195 10.59 -7.67 -11.80
C ILE A 195 10.68 -8.43 -13.14
N ALA A 196 9.59 -8.49 -13.91
CA ALA A 196 9.54 -9.16 -15.21
C ALA A 196 10.45 -8.54 -16.26
N GLU A 197 10.72 -7.23 -16.17
CA GLU A 197 11.67 -6.53 -17.03
C GLU A 197 13.13 -6.95 -16.78
N GLN A 198 13.47 -7.36 -15.55
CA GLN A 198 14.83 -7.72 -15.14
C GLN A 198 15.09 -9.24 -15.12
N ALA A 199 14.11 -10.00 -14.62
CA ALA A 199 14.25 -11.42 -14.36
C ALA A 199 14.44 -12.24 -15.65
N LYS A 200 15.25 -13.30 -15.57
CA LYS A 200 15.34 -14.29 -16.66
C LYS A 200 14.00 -15.01 -16.86
N GLN A 201 13.36 -15.37 -15.74
CA GLN A 201 12.01 -15.95 -15.71
C GLN A 201 11.31 -15.45 -14.45
N LEU A 202 10.05 -15.06 -14.58
CA LEU A 202 9.15 -14.76 -13.47
C LEU A 202 7.98 -15.76 -13.45
N THR A 203 7.78 -16.43 -12.32
CA THR A 203 6.61 -17.27 -12.09
C THR A 203 5.74 -16.67 -10.99
N VAL A 204 4.48 -16.36 -11.31
CA VAL A 204 3.51 -15.75 -10.40
C VAL A 204 2.56 -16.83 -9.89
N PHE A 205 2.55 -17.06 -8.58
CA PHE A 205 1.63 -17.99 -7.92
C PHE A 205 0.40 -17.23 -7.42
N GLN A 206 -0.72 -17.45 -8.10
CA GLN A 206 -1.99 -16.77 -7.83
C GLN A 206 -3.01 -17.73 -7.22
N ARG A 207 -3.51 -17.40 -6.03
CA ARG A 207 -4.67 -18.09 -5.44
C ARG A 207 -6.01 -17.48 -5.84
N THR A 208 -6.07 -16.16 -5.91
CA THR A 208 -7.29 -15.43 -6.27
C THR A 208 -6.90 -14.14 -6.94
N ALA A 209 -7.37 -13.92 -8.17
CA ALA A 209 -7.15 -12.64 -8.86
C ALA A 209 -7.85 -11.49 -8.11
N ASN A 210 -7.23 -10.31 -8.11
CA ASN A 210 -7.81 -9.08 -7.57
C ASN A 210 -8.14 -8.14 -8.73
N PHE A 211 -9.20 -7.34 -8.57
CA PHE A 211 -9.48 -6.28 -9.53
C PHE A 211 -8.38 -5.22 -9.47
N SER A 212 -7.86 -4.89 -10.64
CA SER A 212 -6.95 -3.77 -10.86
C SER A 212 -7.46 -2.88 -11.98
N VAL A 213 -7.26 -1.58 -11.82
CA VAL A 213 -7.52 -0.54 -12.83
C VAL A 213 -6.22 0.19 -13.17
N PRO A 214 -6.08 0.71 -14.39
CA PRO A 214 -4.88 1.44 -14.79
C PRO A 214 -4.70 2.68 -13.92
N ALA A 215 -3.45 2.95 -13.53
CA ALA A 215 -3.08 4.20 -12.88
C ALA A 215 -3.21 5.38 -13.84
N HIS A 216 -2.82 5.19 -15.10
CA HIS A 216 -2.53 6.29 -16.02
C HIS A 216 -1.66 7.35 -15.32
N ASN A 217 -0.59 6.86 -14.68
CA ASN A 217 0.36 7.70 -13.98
C ASN A 217 1.14 8.54 -14.98
N GLN A 218 1.41 9.78 -14.59
CA GLN A 218 2.07 10.78 -15.42
C GLN A 218 2.73 11.81 -14.50
N ASP A 219 3.68 12.56 -15.06
CA ASP A 219 4.19 13.76 -14.41
C ASP A 219 3.03 14.73 -14.15
N LEU A 220 3.06 15.43 -13.00
CA LEU A 220 2.04 16.41 -12.69
C LEU A 220 2.21 17.64 -13.58
N ASP A 221 1.11 18.09 -14.21
CA ASP A 221 1.07 19.35 -14.95
C ASP A 221 1.28 20.53 -13.99
N GLU A 222 2.23 21.40 -14.31
CA GLU A 222 2.52 22.62 -13.54
C GLU A 222 1.28 23.48 -13.34
N ARG A 223 0.40 23.57 -14.36
CA ARG A 223 -0.85 24.35 -14.25
C ARG A 223 -1.80 23.75 -13.23
N TYR A 224 -1.90 22.43 -13.19
CA TYR A 224 -2.72 21.73 -12.21
C TYR A 224 -2.15 21.91 -10.80
N ILE A 225 -0.82 21.85 -10.65
CA ILE A 225 -0.16 22.14 -9.36
C ILE A 225 -0.46 23.57 -8.92
N GLU A 226 -0.32 24.56 -9.79
CA GLU A 226 -0.59 25.97 -9.51
C GLU A 226 -2.06 26.20 -9.13
N GLU A 227 -3.00 25.60 -9.86
CA GLU A 227 -4.43 25.64 -9.57
C GLU A 227 -4.69 25.14 -8.15
N ILE A 228 -4.28 23.91 -7.84
CA ILE A 228 -4.49 23.33 -6.50
C ILE A 228 -3.79 24.15 -5.42
N LYS A 229 -2.55 24.62 -5.65
CA LYS A 229 -1.82 25.42 -4.65
C LYS A 229 -2.47 26.78 -4.41
N SER A 230 -3.12 27.38 -5.41
CA SER A 230 -3.79 28.68 -5.26
C SER A 230 -4.99 28.64 -4.30
N GLU A 231 -5.60 27.46 -4.12
CA GLU A 231 -6.78 27.26 -3.28
C GLU A 231 -6.69 25.97 -2.45
N TYR A 232 -5.47 25.60 -2.04
CA TYR A 232 -5.20 24.29 -1.44
C TYR A 232 -6.08 24.03 -0.22
N GLY A 233 -6.31 25.04 0.63
CA GLY A 233 -7.22 24.95 1.78
C GLY A 233 -8.65 24.52 1.40
N THR A 234 -9.21 25.09 0.33
CA THR A 234 -10.52 24.72 -0.21
C THR A 234 -10.49 23.29 -0.75
N PHE A 235 -9.48 22.95 -1.55
CA PHE A 235 -9.31 21.60 -2.08
C PHE A 235 -9.22 20.54 -0.95
N ARG A 236 -8.54 20.85 0.16
CA ARG A 236 -8.50 19.97 1.35
C ARG A 236 -9.85 19.85 2.02
N GLU A 237 -10.62 20.93 2.13
CA GLU A 237 -11.95 20.91 2.73
C GLU A 237 -12.93 20.08 1.89
N GLU A 238 -12.94 20.29 0.58
CA GLU A 238 -13.73 19.49 -0.36
C GLU A 238 -13.42 17.99 -0.20
N ASN A 239 -12.13 17.62 -0.13
CA ASN A 239 -11.73 16.23 0.08
C ASN A 239 -12.14 15.67 1.44
N ARG A 240 -12.14 16.47 2.51
CA ARG A 240 -12.63 16.05 3.85
C ARG A 240 -14.11 15.68 3.85
N GLN A 241 -14.91 16.27 2.96
CA GLN A 241 -16.35 15.97 2.85
C GLN A 241 -16.62 14.68 2.05
N MET A 242 -15.61 14.13 1.36
CA MET A 242 -15.76 12.89 0.60
C MET A 242 -15.70 11.67 1.51
N HIS A 243 -16.52 10.66 1.22
CA HIS A 243 -16.53 9.38 1.97
C HIS A 243 -15.13 8.75 2.14
N GLY A 244 -14.30 8.80 1.09
CA GLY A 244 -12.94 8.28 1.12
C GLY A 244 -11.87 9.26 1.59
N GLY A 245 -12.21 10.53 1.81
CA GLY A 245 -11.23 11.59 2.10
C GLY A 245 -10.42 12.07 0.89
N PHE A 246 -10.86 11.73 -0.33
CA PHE A 246 -10.19 12.05 -1.59
C PHE A 246 -11.18 12.11 -2.77
N GLY A 247 -10.73 12.65 -3.90
CA GLY A 247 -11.43 12.62 -5.18
C GLY A 247 -12.55 13.65 -5.32
N ALA A 248 -12.54 14.74 -4.54
CA ALA A 248 -13.62 15.72 -4.55
C ALA A 248 -13.79 16.45 -5.89
N ARG A 249 -12.67 16.68 -6.60
CA ARG A 249 -12.64 17.30 -7.94
C ARG A 249 -12.60 16.28 -9.09
N ARG A 250 -12.83 15.00 -8.79
CA ARG A 250 -13.01 13.99 -9.84
C ARG A 250 -14.47 14.01 -10.29
N PRO A 251 -14.76 13.81 -11.59
CA PRO A 251 -16.13 13.63 -12.05
C PRO A 251 -16.83 12.59 -11.16
N ARG A 252 -18.13 12.68 -10.93
CA ARG A 252 -18.96 11.66 -10.26
C ARG A 252 -20.38 11.76 -10.79
N HIS A 253 -21.03 10.60 -10.89
CA HIS A 253 -22.43 10.51 -11.27
C HIS A 253 -23.25 10.07 -10.06
N GLU A 254 -24.40 10.71 -9.87
CA GLU A 254 -25.31 10.49 -8.74
C GLU A 254 -26.53 9.64 -9.13
N ASP A 255 -26.72 9.41 -10.43
CA ASP A 255 -27.76 8.55 -10.99
C ASP A 255 -27.39 7.07 -10.91
N SER A 256 -28.43 6.23 -10.89
CA SER A 256 -28.31 4.78 -10.91
C SER A 256 -27.92 4.29 -12.30
N ILE A 257 -27.16 3.18 -12.35
CA ILE A 257 -26.85 2.52 -13.62
C ILE A 257 -28.11 2.08 -14.38
N TRP A 258 -29.22 1.84 -13.68
CA TRP A 258 -30.48 1.36 -14.25
C TRP A 258 -31.29 2.46 -14.94
N ASP A 259 -30.96 3.73 -14.70
CA ASP A 259 -31.59 4.88 -15.36
C ASP A 259 -30.88 5.26 -16.67
N ALA A 260 -29.80 4.56 -17.01
CA ALA A 260 -28.98 4.80 -18.20
C ALA A 260 -29.17 3.72 -19.28
N ASP A 261 -29.01 4.11 -20.54
CA ASP A 261 -28.94 3.16 -21.65
C ASP A 261 -27.55 2.50 -21.76
N ALA A 262 -27.46 1.42 -22.54
CA ALA A 262 -26.23 0.64 -22.68
C ALA A 262 -25.05 1.47 -23.24
N GLU A 263 -25.31 2.43 -24.13
CA GLU A 263 -24.29 3.33 -24.67
C GLU A 263 -23.73 4.26 -23.58
N THR A 264 -24.61 4.83 -22.74
CA THR A 264 -24.22 5.66 -21.61
C THR A 264 -23.44 4.88 -20.57
N ILE A 265 -23.86 3.66 -20.26
CA ILE A 265 -23.14 2.76 -19.33
C ILE A 265 -21.72 2.52 -19.84
N GLN A 266 -21.59 2.07 -21.09
CA GLN A 266 -20.28 1.80 -21.68
C GLN A 266 -19.40 3.05 -21.68
N ARG A 267 -19.93 4.18 -22.15
CA ARG A 267 -19.19 5.44 -22.23
C ARG A 267 -18.68 5.89 -20.86
N ARG A 268 -19.51 5.85 -19.81
CA ARG A 268 -19.09 6.28 -18.47
C ARG A 268 -18.05 5.34 -17.85
N LEU A 269 -18.18 4.03 -18.06
CA LEU A 269 -17.18 3.07 -17.61
C LEU A 269 -15.84 3.25 -18.36
N GLU A 270 -15.89 3.53 -19.66
CA GLU A 270 -14.70 3.89 -20.47
C GLU A 270 -14.05 5.19 -19.99
N GLU A 271 -14.84 6.23 -19.72
CA GLU A 271 -14.34 7.51 -19.18
C GLU A 271 -13.63 7.29 -17.84
N ARG A 272 -14.18 6.43 -16.97
CA ARG A 272 -13.53 6.04 -15.70
C ARG A 272 -12.27 5.24 -15.89
N TRP A 273 -12.30 4.28 -16.79
CA TRP A 273 -11.14 3.46 -17.11
C TRP A 273 -9.99 4.32 -17.64
N ALA A 274 -10.28 5.22 -18.59
CA ALA A 274 -9.30 6.16 -19.15
C ALA A 274 -8.80 7.19 -18.14
N LEU A 275 -9.64 7.58 -17.17
CA LEU A 275 -9.21 8.42 -16.05
C LEU A 275 -8.26 7.69 -15.09
N GLY A 276 -8.51 6.40 -14.87
CA GLY A 276 -7.72 5.54 -13.99
C GLY A 276 -7.87 5.84 -12.50
N GLY A 277 -7.26 4.98 -11.68
CA GLY A 277 -7.25 5.10 -10.22
C GLY A 277 -8.53 4.66 -9.51
N LEU A 278 -8.58 4.88 -8.19
CA LEU A 278 -9.65 4.36 -7.32
C LEU A 278 -11.05 4.98 -7.56
N GLY A 279 -11.14 6.01 -8.40
CA GLY A 279 -12.41 6.66 -8.75
C GLY A 279 -13.29 5.88 -9.73
N PHE A 280 -12.91 4.65 -10.12
CA PHE A 280 -13.63 3.85 -11.12
C PHE A 280 -15.11 3.62 -10.78
N THR A 281 -15.42 3.32 -9.52
CA THR A 281 -16.80 3.07 -9.07
C THR A 281 -17.68 4.32 -9.08
N GLY A 282 -17.11 5.52 -9.31
CA GLY A 282 -17.87 6.76 -9.46
C GLY A 282 -18.61 6.91 -10.79
N ALA A 283 -18.60 5.89 -11.67
CA ALA A 283 -19.37 5.88 -12.92
C ALA A 283 -20.89 6.00 -12.68
N PHE A 284 -21.39 5.42 -11.58
CA PHE A 284 -22.79 5.46 -11.14
C PHE A 284 -22.86 5.38 -9.61
N ALA A 285 -23.95 5.86 -9.02
CA ALA A 285 -24.08 5.95 -7.56
C ALA A 285 -24.23 4.59 -6.85
N ASP A 286 -24.67 3.55 -7.57
CA ASP A 286 -25.09 2.28 -7.02
C ASP A 286 -24.11 1.11 -7.26
N LEU A 287 -22.97 1.35 -7.92
CA LEU A 287 -21.95 0.31 -8.14
C LEU A 287 -21.38 -0.25 -6.83
N GLY A 288 -21.37 0.55 -5.76
CA GLY A 288 -20.96 0.11 -4.42
C GLY A 288 -22.10 -0.44 -3.55
N LEU A 289 -23.34 -0.42 -4.03
CA LEU A 289 -24.54 -0.67 -3.23
C LEU A 289 -25.38 -1.86 -3.74
N SER A 290 -25.25 -2.22 -5.02
CA SER A 290 -25.99 -3.32 -5.64
C SER A 290 -25.04 -4.33 -6.29
N VAL A 291 -25.21 -5.61 -5.97
CA VAL A 291 -24.44 -6.71 -6.59
C VAL A 291 -24.69 -6.77 -8.09
N ASP A 292 -25.93 -6.61 -8.54
CA ASP A 292 -26.28 -6.67 -9.96
C ASP A 292 -25.69 -5.49 -10.74
N ALA A 293 -25.72 -4.29 -10.15
CA ALA A 293 -25.09 -3.10 -10.74
C ALA A 293 -23.56 -3.28 -10.81
N ASN A 294 -22.96 -3.79 -9.73
CA ASN A 294 -21.53 -4.05 -9.67
C ASN A 294 -21.09 -5.10 -10.70
N ASN A 295 -21.90 -6.13 -10.94
CA ASN A 295 -21.59 -7.17 -11.93
C ASN A 295 -21.39 -6.60 -13.34
N ILE A 296 -22.10 -5.53 -13.70
CA ILE A 296 -21.90 -4.82 -14.98
C ILE A 296 -20.49 -4.20 -15.02
N ALA A 297 -20.09 -3.51 -13.96
CA ALA A 297 -18.76 -2.92 -13.85
C ALA A 297 -17.64 -3.99 -13.75
N ALA A 298 -17.91 -5.10 -13.06
CA ALA A 298 -17.00 -6.25 -12.96
C ALA A 298 -16.74 -6.87 -14.34
N GLU A 299 -17.80 -7.08 -15.12
CA GLU A 299 -17.69 -7.66 -16.45
C GLU A 299 -16.95 -6.73 -17.41
N PHE A 300 -17.21 -5.42 -17.35
CA PHE A 300 -16.42 -4.43 -18.09
C PHE A 300 -14.92 -4.57 -17.81
N ILE A 301 -14.50 -4.71 -16.54
CA ILE A 301 -13.07 -4.91 -16.21
C ILE A 301 -12.57 -6.25 -16.78
N ARG A 302 -13.35 -7.34 -16.70
CA ARG A 302 -12.95 -8.64 -17.28
C ARG A 302 -12.79 -8.57 -18.79
N GLU A 303 -13.65 -7.83 -19.49
CA GLU A 303 -13.50 -7.57 -20.93
C GLU A 303 -12.20 -6.80 -21.23
N LYS A 304 -11.84 -5.81 -20.41
CA LYS A 304 -10.53 -5.12 -20.54
C LYS A 304 -9.35 -6.06 -20.33
N ILE A 305 -9.43 -6.99 -19.37
CA ILE A 305 -8.39 -8.00 -19.13
C ILE A 305 -8.26 -8.90 -20.36
N ARG A 306 -9.36 -9.47 -20.85
CA ARG A 306 -9.40 -10.34 -22.04
C ARG A 306 -8.93 -9.64 -23.31
N ALA A 307 -9.16 -8.34 -23.43
CA ALA A 307 -8.66 -7.55 -24.55
C ALA A 307 -7.15 -7.26 -24.45
N THR A 308 -6.59 -7.27 -23.24
CA THR A 308 -5.17 -6.94 -22.99
C THR A 308 -4.27 -8.17 -23.06
N VAL A 309 -4.73 -9.32 -22.54
CA VAL A 309 -3.94 -10.54 -22.42
C VAL A 309 -4.17 -11.43 -23.64
N THR A 310 -3.10 -11.79 -24.36
CA THR A 310 -3.20 -12.48 -25.65
C THR A 310 -3.50 -13.96 -25.53
N ASP A 311 -3.05 -14.62 -24.46
CA ASP A 311 -3.39 -16.02 -24.17
C ASP A 311 -4.75 -16.06 -23.46
N PRO A 312 -5.80 -16.67 -24.06
CA PRO A 312 -7.13 -16.70 -23.48
C PRO A 312 -7.20 -17.47 -22.16
N LEU A 313 -6.36 -18.50 -21.94
CA LEU A 313 -6.35 -19.24 -20.68
C LEU A 313 -5.77 -18.38 -19.55
N VAL A 314 -4.69 -17.65 -19.83
CA VAL A 314 -4.09 -16.72 -18.86
C VAL A 314 -5.05 -15.56 -18.57
N ALA A 315 -5.73 -15.05 -19.60
CA ALA A 315 -6.73 -13.99 -19.46
C ALA A 315 -7.87 -14.38 -18.51
N GLU A 316 -8.43 -15.60 -18.66
CA GLU A 316 -9.49 -16.08 -17.76
C GLU A 316 -8.97 -16.28 -16.32
N LEU A 317 -7.75 -16.80 -16.13
CA LEU A 317 -7.15 -16.92 -14.80
C LEU A 317 -6.97 -15.56 -14.11
N LEU A 318 -6.72 -14.49 -14.88
CA LEU A 318 -6.58 -13.13 -14.36
C LEU A 318 -7.92 -12.43 -14.09
N CYS A 319 -9.04 -12.96 -14.59
CA CYS A 319 -10.36 -12.40 -14.38
C CYS A 319 -10.86 -12.66 -12.95
N PRO A 320 -11.06 -11.63 -12.11
CA PRO A 320 -11.52 -11.84 -10.74
C PRO A 320 -13.00 -12.25 -10.69
N GLY A 321 -13.32 -13.27 -9.89
CA GLY A 321 -14.70 -13.74 -9.69
C GLY A 321 -15.51 -12.96 -8.64
N GLY A 322 -14.91 -11.95 -7.98
CA GLY A 322 -15.54 -11.21 -6.88
C GLY A 322 -16.35 -9.99 -7.30
N ILE A 323 -16.67 -9.16 -6.30
CA ILE A 323 -17.34 -7.85 -6.43
C ILE A 323 -16.28 -6.74 -6.45
N VAL A 324 -16.34 -5.84 -7.43
CA VAL A 324 -15.44 -4.69 -7.56
C VAL A 324 -15.57 -3.79 -6.33
N GLY A 325 -14.47 -3.50 -5.66
CA GLY A 325 -14.44 -2.62 -4.48
C GLY A 325 -14.79 -3.32 -3.14
N CYS A 326 -15.22 -4.59 -3.15
CA CYS A 326 -15.41 -5.35 -1.91
C CYS A 326 -14.07 -5.64 -1.20
N LYS A 327 -13.03 -5.94 -1.99
CA LYS A 327 -11.63 -5.71 -1.58
C LYS A 327 -11.16 -4.39 -2.16
N ARG A 328 -10.19 -3.75 -1.51
CA ARG A 328 -9.57 -2.52 -2.04
C ARG A 328 -9.10 -2.76 -3.47
N LEU A 329 -9.58 -1.91 -4.39
CA LEU A 329 -9.20 -1.94 -5.79
C LEU A 329 -7.69 -1.68 -5.91
N CYS A 330 -7.00 -2.44 -6.75
CA CYS A 330 -5.60 -2.19 -7.04
C CYS A 330 -5.47 -1.18 -8.19
N VAL A 331 -4.35 -0.45 -8.20
CA VAL A 331 -4.02 0.52 -9.24
C VAL A 331 -2.68 0.13 -9.83
N ASP A 332 -2.65 -0.14 -11.14
CA ASP A 332 -1.49 -0.75 -11.80
C ASP A 332 -0.89 0.08 -12.93
N THR A 333 0.32 -0.31 -13.32
CA THR A 333 0.96 0.14 -14.54
C THR A 333 1.44 -1.11 -15.28
N ASN A 334 0.79 -1.43 -16.40
CA ASN A 334 1.12 -2.56 -17.28
C ASN A 334 1.00 -3.95 -16.61
N TYR A 335 0.23 -4.12 -15.53
CA TYR A 335 0.14 -5.41 -14.84
C TYR A 335 -0.38 -6.53 -15.74
N TYR A 336 -1.55 -6.35 -16.37
CA TYR A 336 -2.12 -7.39 -17.23
C TYR A 336 -1.26 -7.62 -18.49
N ALA A 337 -0.75 -6.55 -19.11
CA ALA A 337 0.10 -6.65 -20.30
C ALA A 337 1.44 -7.38 -20.02
N THR A 338 1.90 -7.41 -18.76
CA THR A 338 3.11 -8.13 -18.36
C THR A 338 3.01 -9.64 -18.64
N TYR A 339 1.81 -10.22 -18.60
CA TYR A 339 1.60 -11.65 -18.85
C TYR A 339 1.71 -12.05 -20.34
N ASN A 340 1.84 -11.09 -21.25
CA ASN A 340 2.11 -11.37 -22.66
C ASN A 340 3.61 -11.59 -22.95
N ARG A 341 4.47 -11.46 -21.94
CA ARG A 341 5.92 -11.67 -22.08
C ARG A 341 6.24 -13.15 -22.03
N ASP A 342 7.14 -13.60 -22.90
CA ASP A 342 7.60 -15.00 -22.95
C ASP A 342 8.26 -15.47 -21.64
N ASN A 343 8.80 -14.54 -20.84
CA ASN A 343 9.49 -14.84 -19.59
C ASN A 343 8.59 -14.79 -18.34
N VAL A 344 7.26 -14.68 -18.50
CA VAL A 344 6.30 -14.61 -17.40
C VAL A 344 5.36 -15.81 -17.45
N THR A 345 5.19 -16.48 -16.32
CA THR A 345 4.27 -17.63 -16.19
C THR A 345 3.32 -17.40 -15.02
N LEU A 346 2.02 -17.56 -15.25
CA LEU A 346 1.01 -17.57 -14.21
C LEU A 346 0.70 -19.01 -13.80
N VAL A 347 0.76 -19.30 -12.50
CA VAL A 347 0.40 -20.59 -11.91
C VAL A 347 -0.80 -20.38 -10.98
N ASP A 348 -1.91 -21.04 -11.30
CA ASP A 348 -3.08 -21.07 -10.43
C ASP A 348 -2.86 -22.06 -9.29
N VAL A 349 -2.89 -21.55 -8.05
CA VAL A 349 -2.77 -22.35 -6.82
C VAL A 349 -4.07 -22.37 -6.02
N SER A 350 -5.20 -22.05 -6.66
CA SER A 350 -6.53 -22.07 -6.03
C SER A 350 -7.05 -23.50 -5.83
N GLN A 351 -6.84 -24.38 -6.82
CA GLN A 351 -7.25 -25.79 -6.77
C GLN A 351 -6.16 -26.69 -6.21
N HIS A 352 -4.90 -26.36 -6.52
CA HIS A 352 -3.72 -27.07 -6.04
C HIS A 352 -2.86 -26.07 -5.27
N PRO A 353 -3.01 -25.97 -3.94
CA PRO A 353 -2.19 -25.08 -3.13
C PRO A 353 -0.69 -25.39 -3.27
N ILE A 354 0.14 -24.49 -2.74
CA ILE A 354 1.57 -24.76 -2.57
C ILE A 354 1.71 -25.82 -1.47
N ASP A 355 2.34 -26.94 -1.81
CA ASP A 355 2.51 -28.09 -0.93
C ASP A 355 3.67 -27.85 0.06
N LEU A 356 4.85 -27.52 -0.48
CA LEU A 356 6.06 -27.25 0.29
C LEU A 356 7.09 -26.46 -0.52
N LEU A 357 8.08 -25.91 0.18
CA LEU A 357 9.31 -25.40 -0.41
C LEU A 357 10.43 -26.43 -0.25
N THR A 358 11.13 -26.73 -1.34
CA THR A 358 12.32 -27.59 -1.35
C THR A 358 13.58 -26.75 -1.17
N ASP A 359 14.75 -27.39 -1.24
CA ASP A 359 16.01 -26.66 -1.29
C ASP A 359 16.23 -25.89 -2.61
N LYS A 360 15.40 -26.12 -3.63
CA LYS A 360 15.49 -25.50 -4.96
C LYS A 360 14.32 -24.59 -5.32
N GLY A 361 13.16 -24.71 -4.69
CA GLY A 361 12.03 -23.87 -5.05
C GLY A 361 10.69 -24.28 -4.45
N ILE A 362 9.62 -24.15 -5.23
CA ILE A 362 8.22 -24.29 -4.77
C ILE A 362 7.61 -25.53 -5.43
N VAL A 363 6.95 -26.37 -4.64
CA VAL A 363 6.19 -27.52 -5.14
C VAL A 363 4.70 -27.23 -5.07
N THR A 364 4.02 -27.46 -6.17
CA THR A 364 2.55 -27.46 -6.23
C THR A 364 2.10 -28.44 -7.30
N ASN A 365 1.05 -29.21 -7.01
CA ASN A 365 0.47 -30.18 -7.94
C ASN A 365 1.51 -31.19 -8.47
N ASP A 366 2.36 -31.71 -7.58
CA ASP A 366 3.46 -32.63 -7.90
C ASP A 366 4.50 -32.08 -8.91
N VAL A 367 4.51 -30.76 -9.16
CA VAL A 367 5.48 -30.08 -10.02
C VAL A 367 6.38 -29.19 -9.17
N GLU A 368 7.69 -29.37 -9.32
CA GLU A 368 8.70 -28.51 -8.69
C GLU A 368 9.09 -27.38 -9.65
N TYR A 369 8.91 -26.15 -9.18
CA TYR A 369 9.36 -24.92 -9.84
C TYR A 369 10.64 -24.44 -9.16
N GLU A 370 11.75 -24.47 -9.87
CA GLU A 370 13.06 -24.06 -9.32
C GLU A 370 13.30 -22.56 -9.43
N PHE A 371 13.78 -21.94 -8.34
CA PHE A 371 14.00 -20.50 -8.25
C PHE A 371 15.35 -20.15 -7.63
N ASP A 372 15.86 -18.99 -8.03
CA ASP A 372 17.02 -18.36 -7.38
C ASP A 372 16.56 -17.38 -6.30
N ASP A 373 15.36 -16.79 -6.45
CA ASP A 373 14.70 -15.97 -5.44
C ASP A 373 13.21 -16.26 -5.34
N ILE A 374 12.68 -16.16 -4.12
CA ILE A 374 11.24 -16.22 -3.83
C ILE A 374 10.80 -14.92 -3.14
N ILE A 375 9.75 -14.31 -3.67
CA ILE A 375 9.13 -13.10 -3.12
C ILE A 375 7.78 -13.46 -2.52
N PHE A 376 7.63 -13.18 -1.23
CA PHE A 376 6.38 -13.26 -0.51
C PHE A 376 5.67 -11.90 -0.54
N ALA A 377 4.59 -11.83 -1.28
CA ALA A 377 3.67 -10.70 -1.33
C ALA A 377 2.32 -11.11 -0.70
N THR A 378 2.42 -11.75 0.48
CA THR A 378 1.33 -12.40 1.21
C THR A 378 0.54 -11.45 2.11
N GLY A 379 0.83 -10.15 2.02
CA GLY A 379 0.09 -9.10 2.71
C GLY A 379 0.53 -8.92 4.17
N PHE A 380 -0.43 -8.51 4.98
CA PHE A 380 -0.22 -8.10 6.37
C PHE A 380 -1.32 -8.70 7.25
N ASP A 381 -1.02 -8.93 8.53
CA ASP A 381 -2.06 -8.98 9.55
C ASP A 381 -2.59 -7.56 9.73
N ALA A 382 -3.75 -7.31 9.11
CA ALA A 382 -4.28 -5.97 8.96
C ALA A 382 -5.09 -5.54 10.19
N MET A 383 -5.02 -4.26 10.53
CA MET A 383 -5.71 -3.60 11.65
C MET A 383 -5.23 -3.99 13.05
N THR A 384 -5.13 -5.28 13.35
CA THR A 384 -4.74 -5.78 14.68
C THR A 384 -3.24 -5.99 14.80
N GLY A 385 -2.60 -6.47 13.73
CA GLY A 385 -1.17 -6.73 13.69
C GLY A 385 -0.77 -8.04 14.33
#